data_AF-A0A3D0SDN9-F1
#
_entry.id   AF-A0A3D0SDN9-F1
#
_cell.length_a   1.000
_cell.length_b   1.000
_cell.length_c   1.000
_cell.angle_alpha   90.00
_cell.angle_beta   90.00
_cell.angle_gamma   90.00
#
_symmetry.space_group_name_H-M   'P 1'
#
loop_
_entity.id
_entity.type
_entity.pdbx_description
1 polymer ?
#
loop_
_entity_poly.entity_id
_entity_poly.type
_entity_poly.pdbx_seq_one_letter_code
_entity_poly.pdbx_strand_id
1 'polypeptide(L)'
;MKNPITWFEVYVDDMLRASAFYSSVFAIEFTDLLDPTDPSDSALQMKAFPSDMESHGASGALVCVDGMPAGQNSVLVYFSCEDCEVEESRIEPAGGT
;
A
#
# COMPACT_ATOMS: atom_id res chain seq x y z
N MET A 1 -21.18 -11.96 10.54
CA MET A 1 -20.39 -12.58 9.44
C MET A 1 -19.16 -11.70 9.25
N LYS A 2 -17.95 -12.26 9.15
CA LYS A 2 -16.72 -11.46 8.96
C LYS A 2 -16.50 -11.21 7.47
N ASN A 3 -16.00 -10.03 7.10
CA ASN A 3 -15.57 -9.77 5.73
C ASN A 3 -14.47 -10.78 5.35
N PRO A 4 -14.55 -11.45 4.19
CA PRO A 4 -13.55 -12.44 3.79
C PRO A 4 -12.22 -11.78 3.37
N ILE A 5 -12.26 -10.52 2.93
CA ILE A 5 -11.06 -9.71 2.67
C ILE A 5 -10.70 -8.99 3.97
N THR A 6 -9.57 -9.38 4.56
CA THR A 6 -9.04 -8.79 5.79
C THR A 6 -7.66 -8.15 5.58
N TRP A 7 -7.03 -8.44 4.45
CA TRP A 7 -5.70 -7.97 4.08
C TRP A 7 -5.59 -7.86 2.56
N PHE A 8 -4.86 -6.87 2.06
CA PHE A 8 -4.50 -6.76 0.65
C PHE A 8 -3.01 -6.46 0.48
N GLU A 9 -2.47 -6.79 -0.67
CA GLU A 9 -1.09 -6.47 -1.05
C GLU A 9 -1.10 -5.75 -2.40
N VAL A 10 -0.35 -4.66 -2.48
CA VAL A 10 -0.08 -3.95 -3.73
C VAL A 10 1.38 -4.17 -4.07
N TYR A 11 1.62 -5.01 -5.08
CA TYR A 11 2.96 -5.28 -5.59
C TYR A 11 3.47 -4.11 -6.42
N VAL A 12 4.70 -3.68 -6.16
CA VAL A 12 5.33 -2.51 -6.77
C VAL A 12 6.76 -2.84 -7.21
N ASP A 13 7.20 -2.22 -8.31
CA ASP A 13 8.56 -2.42 -8.83
C ASP A 13 9.61 -1.51 -8.16
N ASP A 14 9.16 -0.41 -7.54
CA ASP A 14 10.01 0.57 -6.87
C ASP A 14 9.30 1.05 -5.60
N MET A 15 9.81 0.62 -4.44
CA MET A 15 9.24 0.94 -3.14
C MET A 15 9.32 2.43 -2.81
N LEU A 16 10.40 3.12 -3.17
CA LEU A 16 10.57 4.55 -2.87
C LEU A 16 9.58 5.38 -3.68
N ARG A 17 9.47 5.09 -4.98
CA ARG A 17 8.50 5.77 -5.86
C ARG A 17 7.07 5.50 -5.41
N ALA A 18 6.73 4.24 -5.16
CA ALA A 18 5.35 3.88 -4.81
C ALA A 18 4.95 4.42 -3.44
N SER A 19 5.78 4.26 -2.41
CA SER A 19 5.45 4.79 -1.09
C SER A 19 5.30 6.31 -1.08
N ALA A 20 6.13 7.04 -1.83
CA ALA A 20 6.00 8.49 -1.99
C ALA A 20 4.70 8.89 -2.70
N PHE A 21 4.29 8.15 -3.73
CA PHE A 21 3.03 8.39 -4.43
C PHE A 21 1.83 8.16 -3.51
N TYR A 22 1.74 6.97 -2.91
CA TYR A 22 0.61 6.60 -2.06
C TYR A 22 0.52 7.46 -0.78
N SER A 23 1.65 7.81 -0.17
CA SER A 23 1.66 8.69 1.00
C SER A 23 1.18 10.10 0.65
N SER A 24 1.55 10.61 -0.53
CA SER A 24 1.12 11.93 -1.00
C SER A 24 -0.36 11.98 -1.34
N VAL A 25 -0.87 10.97 -2.07
CA VAL A 25 -2.28 10.92 -2.49
C VAL A 25 -3.21 10.75 -1.29
N PHE A 26 -2.91 9.81 -0.39
CA PHE A 26 -3.76 9.51 0.76
C PHE A 26 -3.43 10.35 2.01
N ALA A 27 -2.39 11.18 1.96
CA ALA A 27 -1.90 11.97 3.10
C ALA A 27 -1.64 11.09 4.34
N ILE A 28 -0.93 9.97 4.15
CA ILE A 28 -0.64 8.96 5.17
C ILE A 28 0.87 8.76 5.34
N GLU A 29 1.25 8.14 6.46
CA GLU A 29 2.61 7.63 6.68
C GLU A 29 2.59 6.10 6.69
N PHE A 30 3.58 5.50 6.03
CA PHE A 30 3.77 4.05 6.03
C PHE A 30 4.65 3.61 7.20
N THR A 31 4.39 2.41 7.73
CA THR A 31 5.27 1.75 8.70
C THR A 31 6.03 0.61 8.00
N ASP A 32 7.33 0.50 8.22
CA ASP A 32 8.11 -0.63 7.72
C ASP A 32 7.69 -1.94 8.40
N LEU A 33 7.39 -2.96 7.58
CA LEU A 33 7.21 -4.33 8.02
C LEU A 33 8.50 -5.08 7.74
N LEU A 34 9.29 -5.30 8.79
CA LEU A 34 10.53 -6.06 8.70
C LEU A 34 10.22 -7.56 8.74
N ASP A 35 10.94 -8.35 7.95
CA ASP A 35 10.93 -9.79 8.11
C ASP A 35 11.52 -10.14 9.50
N PRO A 36 10.75 -10.79 10.39
CA PRO A 36 11.23 -11.15 11.72
C PRO A 36 12.27 -12.28 11.70
N THR A 37 12.46 -12.95 10.58
CA THR A 37 13.36 -14.10 10.41
C THR A 37 14.70 -13.72 9.76
N ASP A 38 14.72 -12.69 8.92
CA ASP A 38 15.96 -12.09 8.40
C ASP A 38 15.80 -10.57 8.21
N PRO A 39 16.13 -9.76 9.23
CA PRO A 39 16.06 -8.30 9.15
C PRO A 39 17.03 -7.68 8.14
N SER A 40 17.98 -8.47 7.61
CA SER A 40 18.96 -8.03 6.62
C SER A 40 18.57 -8.37 5.19
N ASP A 41 17.48 -9.14 5.00
CA ASP A 41 17.04 -9.53 3.67
C ASP A 41 16.40 -8.35 2.94
N SER A 42 17.20 -7.69 2.11
CA SER A 42 16.75 -6.62 1.23
C SER A 42 15.84 -7.11 0.09
N ALA A 43 15.70 -8.43 -0.11
CA ALA A 43 14.94 -8.98 -1.23
C ALA A 43 13.42 -8.80 -1.06
N LEU A 44 12.93 -8.65 0.17
CA LEU A 44 11.53 -8.37 0.46
C LEU A 44 11.40 -7.04 1.20
N GLN A 45 10.81 -6.05 0.54
CA GLN A 45 10.44 -4.78 1.17
C GLN A 45 8.93 -4.72 1.34
N MET A 46 8.48 -4.45 2.57
CA MET A 46 7.06 -4.29 2.87
C MET A 46 6.82 -3.00 3.67
N LYS A 47 5.83 -2.21 3.22
CA LYS A 47 5.40 -0.98 3.89
C LYS A 47 3.90 -1.05 4.15
N ALA A 48 3.50 -1.10 5.42
CA ALA A 48 2.10 -1.20 5.85
C ALA A 48 1.36 0.14 5.73
N PHE A 49 0.17 0.11 5.14
CA PHE A 49 -0.80 1.19 5.25
C PHE A 49 -1.21 1.36 6.72
N PRO A 50 -1.54 2.58 7.18
CA PRO A 50 -2.08 2.80 8.52
C PRO A 50 -3.27 1.88 8.80
N SER A 51 -3.32 1.36 10.01
CA SER A 51 -4.43 0.51 10.46
C SER A 51 -4.79 0.86 11.89
N ASP A 52 -6.09 0.87 12.19
CA ASP A 52 -6.61 0.96 13.55
C ASP A 52 -7.14 -0.41 13.98
N MET A 53 -6.57 -0.96 15.05
CA MET A 53 -6.92 -2.28 15.57
C MET A 53 -8.34 -2.34 16.16
N GLU A 54 -8.90 -1.19 16.54
CA GLU A 54 -10.25 -1.07 17.08
C GLU A 54 -11.29 -0.84 15.97
N SER A 55 -10.84 -0.54 14.75
CA SER A 55 -11.70 -0.29 13.60
C SER A 55 -11.87 -1.53 12.73
N HIS A 56 -13.08 -1.72 12.20
CA HIS A 56 -13.37 -2.78 11.25
C HIS A 56 -12.98 -2.37 9.83
N GLY A 57 -12.27 -3.24 9.12
CA GLY A 57 -11.86 -3.01 7.74
C GLY A 57 -10.78 -4.00 7.30
N ALA A 58 -10.20 -3.75 6.13
CA ALA A 58 -8.97 -4.40 5.69
C ALA A 58 -7.87 -3.33 5.64
N SER A 59 -6.70 -3.66 6.16
CA SER A 59 -5.46 -2.94 5.85
C SER A 59 -4.64 -3.75 4.85
N GLY A 60 -3.44 -3.30 4.54
CA GLY A 60 -2.58 -3.95 3.58
C GLY A 60 -1.16 -3.39 3.60
N ALA A 61 -0.37 -3.79 2.61
CA ALA A 61 0.98 -3.28 2.41
C ALA A 61 1.30 -3.04 0.94
N LEU A 62 2.23 -2.11 0.70
CA LEU A 62 3.05 -2.14 -0.50
C LEU A 62 4.08 -3.25 -0.34
N VAL A 63 4.31 -4.04 -1.39
CA VAL A 63 5.26 -5.15 -1.41
C VAL A 63 6.17 -5.01 -2.63
N CYS A 64 7.48 -5.01 -2.42
CA CYS A 64 8.49 -5.03 -3.48
C CYS A 64 9.38 -6.25 -3.27
N VAL A 65 9.35 -7.18 -4.23
CA VAL A 65 10.11 -8.44 -4.19
C VAL A 65 10.42 -8.90 -5.61
N ASP A 66 11.61 -9.46 -5.80
CA ASP A 66 12.04 -10.00 -7.09
C ASP A 66 11.09 -11.10 -7.58
N GLY A 67 10.74 -11.02 -8.87
CA GLY A 67 9.86 -12.01 -9.52
C GLY A 67 8.35 -11.73 -9.39
N MET A 68 7.94 -10.69 -8.66
CA MET A 68 6.53 -10.29 -8.52
C MET A 68 6.31 -8.83 -8.98
N PRO A 69 6.32 -8.57 -10.30
CA PRO A 69 6.20 -7.22 -10.84
C PRO A 69 4.80 -6.63 -10.65
N ALA A 70 4.72 -5.30 -10.66
CA ALA A 70 3.47 -4.57 -10.55
C ALA A 70 2.46 -4.98 -11.64
N GLY A 71 1.18 -5.09 -11.25
CA GLY A 71 0.07 -5.32 -12.18
C GLY A 71 -0.16 -6.76 -12.64
N GLN A 72 0.74 -7.72 -12.37
CA GLN A 72 0.56 -9.11 -12.82
C GLN A 72 -0.28 -9.99 -11.88
N ASN A 73 -0.34 -9.65 -10.59
CA ASN A 73 -1.07 -10.41 -9.56
C ASN A 73 -2.15 -9.57 -8.89
N SER A 74 -2.94 -8.84 -9.69
CA SER A 74 -3.74 -7.74 -9.17
C SER A 74 -5.24 -8.05 -9.09
N VAL A 75 -5.81 -7.72 -7.95
CA VAL A 75 -7.23 -7.41 -7.79
C VAL A 75 -7.40 -5.89 -7.86
N LEU A 76 -8.57 -5.41 -8.28
CA LEU A 76 -8.88 -3.99 -8.18
C LEU A 76 -9.24 -3.64 -6.73
N VAL A 77 -8.44 -2.78 -6.11
CA VAL A 77 -8.66 -2.30 -4.74
C VAL A 77 -9.36 -0.94 -4.79
N TYR A 78 -10.49 -0.82 -4.10
CA TYR A 78 -11.18 0.44 -3.90
C TYR A 78 -10.83 0.99 -2.52
N PHE A 79 -10.20 2.17 -2.49
CA PHE A 79 -9.89 2.87 -1.25
C PHE A 79 -11.09 3.70 -0.82
N SER A 80 -11.42 3.67 0.46
CA SER A 80 -12.46 4.52 1.03
C SER A 80 -11.96 5.96 1.16
N CYS A 81 -12.76 6.90 0.68
CA CYS A 81 -12.60 8.33 0.90
C CYS A 81 -13.96 8.94 1.22
N GLU A 82 -13.96 10.11 1.86
CA GLU A 82 -15.18 10.89 2.07
C GLU A 82 -15.57 11.65 0.79
N ASP A 83 -14.58 12.16 0.07
CA ASP A 83 -14.73 12.91 -1.17
C ASP A 83 -13.54 12.62 -2.11
N CYS A 84 -13.80 11.88 -3.19
CA CYS A 84 -12.77 11.49 -4.17
C CYS A 84 -12.03 12.69 -4.77
N GLU A 85 -12.65 13.87 -4.87
CA GLU A 85 -12.02 15.07 -5.45
C GLU A 85 -10.78 15.49 -4.64
N VAL A 86 -10.78 15.22 -3.33
CA VAL A 86 -9.66 15.55 -2.43
C VAL A 86 -8.44 14.70 -2.76
N GLU A 87 -8.57 13.37 -2.82
CA GLU A 87 -7.48 12.48 -3.21
C GLU A 87 -7.08 12.67 -4.67
N GLU A 88 -8.05 12.85 -5.58
CA GLU A 88 -7.82 13.09 -7.00
C GLU A 88 -6.94 14.32 -7.24
N SER A 89 -7.19 15.41 -6.52
CA SER A 89 -6.41 16.65 -6.63
C SER A 89 -4.91 16.48 -6.31
N ARG A 90 -4.52 15.39 -5.64
CA ARG A 90 -3.13 15.08 -5.27
C ARG A 90 -2.44 14.13 -6.24
N ILE A 91 -3.17 13.53 -7.20
CA ILE A 91 -2.62 12.54 -8.14
C ILE A 91 -1.57 13.17 -9.06
N GLU A 92 -1.91 14.21 -9.82
CA GLU A 92 -0.97 14.86 -10.75
C GLU A 92 0.27 15.42 -10.03
N PRO A 93 0.15 16.17 -8.90
CA PRO A 93 1.32 16.63 -8.14
C PRO A 93 2.21 15.51 -7.61
N ALA A 94 1.64 14.33 -7.31
CA ALA A 94 2.37 13.15 -6.86
C ALA A 94 3.03 12.37 -8.03
N GLY A 95 2.87 12.81 -9.27
CA GLY A 95 3.43 12.17 -10.47
C GLY A 95 2.55 11.07 -11.06
N GLY A 96 1.27 11.01 -10.69
CA GLY A 96 0.25 10.21 -11.37
C GLY A 96 -0.33 10.92 -12.59
N THR A 97 -1.16 10.20 -13.34
CA THR A 97 -1.83 10.68 -14.57
C THR A 97 -3.23 10.13 -14.68
#